data_AF-A0A4Q6AEZ3-F1
#
_entry.id   AF-A0A4Q6AEZ3-F1
#
_cell.length_a   1.000
_cell.length_b   1.000
_cell.length_c   1.000
_cell.angle_alpha   90.00
_cell.angle_beta   90.00
_cell.angle_gamma   90.00
#
_symmetry.space_group_name_H-M   'P 1'
#
loop_
_entity.id
_entity.type
_entity.pdbx_description
1 polymer ?
#
loop_
_entity_poly.entity_id
_entity_poly.type
_entity_poly.pdbx_seq_one_letter_code
_entity_poly.pdbx_strand_id
1 'polypeptide(L)' 'MVFFPNCKVNLGLRVAAKRPDGYHDLETVFYPVPLRDAL' A
#
# COMPACT_ATOMS: atom_id res chain seq x y z
N MET A 1 2.57 -25.97 1.48
CA MET A 1 2.72 -25.14 2.69
C MET A 1 1.75 -23.99 2.53
N VAL A 2 0.83 -23.77 3.46
CA VAL A 2 -0.13 -22.65 3.37
C VAL A 2 0.53 -21.39 3.94
N PHE A 3 0.46 -20.27 3.22
CA PHE A 3 1.01 -18.98 3.61
C PHE A 3 -0.09 -17.93 3.78
N PHE A 4 0.05 -17.06 4.79
CA PHE A 4 -0.94 -16.04 5.11
C PHE A 4 -0.33 -14.63 4.99
N PRO A 5 -0.27 -14.03 3.79
CA PRO A 5 0.30 -12.70 3.59
C PRO A 5 -0.55 -11.61 4.25
N ASN A 6 0.11 -10.59 4.82
CA ASN A 6 -0.56 -9.47 5.47
C ASN A 6 -1.17 -8.50 4.44
N CYS A 7 -2.43 -8.12 4.64
CA CYS A 7 -3.02 -6.96 3.99
C CYS A 7 -2.60 -5.66 4.69
N LYS A 8 -2.67 -4.55 3.96
CA LYS A 8 -2.53 -3.19 4.49
C LYS A 8 -3.67 -2.30 4.02
N VAL A 9 -3.84 -1.19 4.71
CA VAL A 9 -4.56 -0.01 4.22
C VAL A 9 -3.62 1.19 4.22
N ASN A 10 -3.93 2.19 3.40
CA ASN A 10 -3.26 3.49 3.44
C ASN A 10 -4.05 4.42 4.35
N LEU A 11 -3.48 4.86 5.47
CA LEU A 11 -4.09 5.86 6.35
C LEU A 11 -3.79 7.25 5.81
N GLY A 12 -4.64 7.69 4.88
CA GLY A 12 -4.39 8.87 4.06
C GLY A 12 -3.45 8.57 2.90
N LEU A 13 -3.72 9.18 1.75
CA LEU A 13 -2.89 9.11 0.57
C LEU A 13 -2.94 10.47 -0.12
N ARG A 14 -1.78 11.10 -0.27
CA ARG A 14 -1.63 12.37 -0.97
C ARG A 14 -0.73 12.17 -2.18
N VAL A 15 -1.21 12.65 -3.32
CA VAL A 15 -0.40 12.82 -4.53
C VAL A 15 0.37 14.14 -4.40
N ALA A 16 1.69 14.07 -4.30
CA ALA A 16 2.54 15.25 -4.11
C ALA A 16 2.95 15.89 -5.45
N ALA A 17 3.34 15.07 -6.42
CA ALA A 17 3.77 15.55 -7.74
C ALA A 17 3.61 14.47 -8.83
N LYS A 18 3.48 14.90 -10.09
CA LYS A 18 3.64 14.03 -11.26
C LYS A 18 5.11 14.02 -11.68
N ARG A 19 5.66 12.83 -11.88
CA ARG A 19 7.05 12.60 -12.25
C ARG A 19 7.24 12.56 -13.77
N PRO A 20 8.47 12.81 -14.27
CA PRO A 20 8.79 12.69 -15.71
C PRO A 20 8.67 11.26 -16.27
N ASP A 21 8.77 10.24 -15.41
CA ASP A 21 8.65 8.83 -15.79
C ASP A 21 7.19 8.33 -15.90
N GLY A 22 6.21 9.22 -15.76
CA GLY A 22 4.79 8.89 -15.84
C GLY A 22 4.17 8.46 -14.51
N TYR A 23 4.93 8.32 -13.43
CA TYR A 23 4.43 7.99 -12.09
C TYR A 23 4.16 9.24 -11.26
N HIS A 24 3.75 9.06 -10.00
CA HIS A 24 3.48 10.14 -9.05
C HIS A 24 4.27 9.91 -7.77
N ASP A 25 4.80 10.98 -7.18
CA ASP A 25 5.30 10.93 -5.82
C ASP A 25 4.11 10.92 -4.86
N LEU A 26 4.10 9.95 -3.95
CA LEU A 26 3.00 9.72 -3.01
C LEU A 26 3.49 9.84 -1.58
N GLU A 27 2.69 10.51 -0.75
CA GLU A 27 2.85 10.56 0.70
C GLU A 27 1.70 9.77 1.34
N THR A 28 2.03 8.75 2.13
CA THR A 28 1.03 7.89 2.77
C THR A 28 1.63 7.13 3.95
N VAL A 29 0.78 6.67 4.88
CA VAL A 29 1.15 5.74 5.95
C VAL A 29 0.57 4.36 5.65
N PHE A 30 1.43 3.35 5.56
CA PHE A 30 1.02 1.96 5.44
C PHE A 30 0.69 1.39 6.81
N TYR A 31 -0.56 0.98 7.02
CA TYR A 31 -1.00 0.37 8.26
C TYR A 31 -1.46 -1.07 8.00
N PRO A 32 -0.87 -2.07 8.66
CA PRO A 32 -1.30 -3.46 8.50
C PRO A 32 -2.67 -3.68 9.15
N VAL A 33 -3.49 -4.53 8.55
CA VAL A 33 -4.78 -4.94 9.11
C VAL A 33 -4.84 -6.47 9.21
N PRO A 34 -5.57 -7.03 10.19
CA PRO A 34 -5.65 -8.48 10.41
C PRO A 34 -6.56 -9.19 9.38
N LEU A 35 -6.44 -8.82 8.11
CA LEU A 35 -7.04 -9.46 6.95
C LEU A 35 -5.92 -10.09 6.11
N ARG A 36 -6.11 -11.33 5.67
CA ARG A 36 -5.09 -12.10 4.95
C ARG A 36 -5.74 -13.18 4.08
N ASP A 37 -5.11 -13.44 2.93
CA ASP A 37 -5.43 -14.60 2.09
C ASP A 37 -4.82 -15.87 2.69
N ALA A 38 -5.28 -17.04 2.21
CA ALA A 38 -4.64 -18.33 2.47
C ALA A 38 -4.15 -18.90 1.12
N LEU A 39 -2.85 -18.75 0.86
CA LEU A 39 -2.18 -19.13 -0.39
C LEU A 39 -1.48 -20.49 -0.28
#